data_AF-A0A2S2CYH9-F1
#
_entry.id   AF-A0A2S2CYH9-F1
#
_cell.length_a   1.000
_cell.length_b   1.000
_cell.length_c   1.000
_cell.angle_alpha   90.00
_cell.angle_beta   90.00
_cell.angle_gamma   90.00
#
_symmetry.space_group_name_H-M   'P 1'
#
loop_
_entity.id
_entity.type
_entity.pdbx_description
1 polymer ?
#
loop_
_entity_poly.entity_id
_entity_poly.type
_entity_poly.pdbx_seq_one_letter_code
_entity_poly.pdbx_strand_id
1 'polypeptide(L)'
;MQGLFDGGQDVEALGYSLEGAGQGLPQLAGCVDAALAAEQRAAAAVAAAKPSVALPAPAPAAKPDGVAVDLSTFASEATARSDWDHLKKVFGPLLAGREPVFAPRPRSSDGRVFTTVRIPGFADRDEAERFCKALRARGQECRPR
;
A
#
# COMPACT_ATOMS: atom_id res chain seq x y z
N MET A 1 -23.71 -45.13 -46.28
CA MET A 1 -24.61 -44.54 -45.28
C MET A 1 -23.72 -44.00 -44.16
N GLN A 2 -23.59 -42.66 -44.11
CA GLN A 2 -23.15 -41.84 -42.97
C GLN A 2 -21.66 -41.95 -42.53
N GLY A 3 -20.93 -40.83 -42.68
CA GLY A 3 -19.55 -40.61 -42.22
C GLY A 3 -19.45 -40.06 -40.79
N LEU A 4 -18.32 -39.36 -40.51
CA LEU A 4 -17.78 -38.77 -39.26
C LEU A 4 -16.63 -39.62 -38.66
N PHE A 5 -15.39 -39.17 -38.46
CA PHE A 5 -14.74 -37.85 -38.48
C PHE A 5 -13.26 -38.02 -38.89
N ASP A 6 -12.83 -37.21 -39.87
CA ASP A 6 -11.46 -36.84 -40.22
C ASP A 6 -10.99 -35.84 -39.13
N GLY A 7 -9.78 -35.89 -38.55
CA GLY A 7 -8.51 -35.74 -39.26
C GLY A 7 -8.18 -34.23 -39.36
N GLY A 8 -6.99 -33.85 -38.88
CA GLY A 8 -6.32 -32.63 -39.35
C GLY A 8 -6.68 -31.31 -38.67
N GLN A 9 -5.76 -30.84 -37.83
CA GLN A 9 -5.67 -29.44 -37.43
C GLN A 9 -5.11 -28.63 -38.60
N ASP A 10 -5.89 -27.73 -39.18
CA ASP A 10 -5.37 -26.69 -40.09
C ASP A 10 -6.02 -25.36 -39.73
N VAL A 11 -5.28 -24.56 -38.95
CA VAL A 11 -5.62 -23.18 -38.60
C VAL A 11 -4.87 -22.25 -39.53
N GLU A 12 -5.48 -21.91 -40.67
CA GLU A 12 -4.99 -20.91 -41.59
C GLU A 12 -6.03 -19.79 -41.75
N ALA A 13 -5.70 -18.61 -41.24
CA ALA A 13 -6.21 -17.26 -41.57
C ALA A 13 -5.77 -16.36 -40.39
N LEU A 14 -4.96 -15.30 -40.53
CA LEU A 14 -4.94 -14.30 -41.58
C LEU A 14 -3.51 -13.76 -41.72
N GLY A 15 -3.14 -13.51 -42.97
CA GLY A 15 -1.82 -13.06 -43.38
C GLY A 15 -1.40 -11.71 -42.80
N TYR A 16 -0.11 -11.63 -42.49
CA TYR A 16 0.61 -10.37 -42.38
C TYR A 16 1.88 -10.49 -43.22
N SER A 17 1.83 -9.95 -44.44
CA SER A 17 3.01 -9.79 -45.29
C SER A 17 3.98 -8.82 -44.63
N LEU A 18 5.24 -9.23 -44.49
CA LEU A 18 6.35 -8.39 -44.03
C LEU A 18 7.22 -7.99 -45.23
N GLU A 19 6.88 -6.90 -45.90
CA GLU A 19 7.73 -6.30 -46.93
C GLU A 19 7.68 -4.77 -46.86
N GLY A 20 8.86 -4.13 -46.76
CA GLY A 20 9.07 -2.67 -46.87
C GLY A 20 9.69 -2.06 -45.60
N ALA A 21 11.01 -2.11 -45.43
CA ALA A 21 12.00 -1.14 -45.94
C ALA A 21 11.99 0.19 -45.16
N GLY A 22 13.16 0.54 -44.62
CA GLY A 22 13.32 1.55 -43.60
C GLY A 22 13.15 2.99 -44.06
N GLN A 23 12.93 3.87 -43.07
CA GLN A 23 13.37 5.27 -43.05
C GLN A 23 13.11 5.89 -41.65
N GLY A 24 14.18 6.17 -40.91
CA GLY A 24 14.28 7.24 -39.90
C GLY A 24 13.49 7.13 -38.58
N LEU A 25 14.16 6.71 -37.50
CA LEU A 25 13.70 6.94 -36.12
C LEU A 25 14.28 8.24 -35.52
N PRO A 26 13.62 9.41 -35.69
CA PRO A 26 13.70 10.47 -34.68
C PRO A 26 12.35 10.81 -34.04
N GLN A 27 11.23 10.30 -34.56
CA GLN A 27 9.88 10.71 -34.11
C GLN A 27 9.37 9.98 -32.86
N LEU A 28 10.05 8.91 -32.41
CA LEU A 28 9.64 8.16 -31.21
C LEU A 28 10.14 8.80 -29.90
N ALA A 29 11.15 9.68 -29.94
CA ALA A 29 11.63 10.37 -28.73
C ALA A 29 10.60 11.38 -28.20
N GLY A 30 9.99 12.17 -29.10
CA GLY A 30 9.09 13.26 -28.71
C GLY A 30 7.77 12.81 -28.05
N CYS A 31 7.31 11.59 -28.31
CA CYS A 31 6.11 11.05 -27.65
C CYS A 31 6.38 10.65 -26.19
N VAL A 32 7.61 10.23 -25.86
CA VAL A 32 7.97 9.78 -24.50
C VAL A 32 8.22 10.98 -23.60
N ASP A 33 8.83 12.05 -24.12
CA ASP A 33 9.04 13.32 -23.40
C ASP A 33 7.71 14.01 -23.03
N ALA A 34 6.72 13.99 -23.94
CA ALA A 34 5.40 14.56 -23.67
C ALA A 34 4.62 13.79 -22.59
N ALA A 35 4.79 12.46 -22.53
CA ALA A 35 4.16 11.63 -21.51
C ALA A 35 4.78 11.88 -20.12
N LEU A 36 6.10 12.03 -20.03
CA LEU A 36 6.77 12.33 -18.76
C LEU A 36 6.42 13.73 -18.22
N ALA A 37 6.24 14.73 -19.10
CA ALA A 37 5.85 16.08 -18.72
C ALA A 37 4.40 16.19 -18.21
N ALA A 38 3.49 15.36 -18.72
CA ALA A 38 2.10 15.29 -18.25
C ALA A 38 2.00 14.70 -16.83
N GLU A 39 2.80 13.69 -16.53
CA GLU A 39 2.85 13.03 -15.22
C GLU A 39 3.43 13.96 -14.13
N GLN A 40 4.43 14.78 -14.49
CA GLN A 40 5.01 15.78 -13.59
C GLN A 40 4.06 16.95 -13.27
N ARG A 41 3.16 17.33 -14.20
CA ARG A 41 2.13 18.36 -13.92
C ARG A 41 1.00 17.85 -13.04
N ALA A 42 0.70 16.56 -13.05
CA ALA A 42 -0.28 15.95 -12.14
C ALA A 42 0.22 15.96 -10.68
N ALA A 43 1.54 15.89 -10.46
CA ALA A 43 2.14 15.98 -9.12
C ALA A 43 2.04 17.38 -8.49
N ALA A 44 1.93 18.45 -9.30
CA ALA A 44 1.88 19.83 -8.79
C ALA A 44 0.48 20.29 -8.34
N ALA A 45 -0.59 19.60 -8.76
CA ALA A 45 -1.98 20.01 -8.47
C ALA A 45 -2.55 19.47 -7.14
N VAL A 46 -1.79 18.67 -6.39
CA VAL A 46 -2.21 18.13 -5.07
C VAL A 46 -1.76 19.03 -3.90
N ALA A 47 -1.24 20.22 -4.18
CA ALA A 47 -0.71 21.13 -3.15
C ALA A 47 -1.76 22.05 -2.50
N ALA A 48 -3.04 21.95 -2.86
CA ALA A 48 -4.09 22.85 -2.35
C ALA A 48 -5.29 22.11 -1.74
N ALA A 49 -5.01 21.16 -0.84
CA ALA A 49 -5.91 20.89 0.26
C ALA A 49 -5.04 20.45 1.44
N LYS A 50 -4.74 21.38 2.35
CA LYS A 50 -4.33 21.02 3.70
C LYS A 50 -5.61 20.67 4.45
N PRO A 51 -6.01 19.39 4.63
CA PRO A 51 -6.71 19.08 5.85
C PRO A 51 -5.68 19.38 6.95
N SER A 52 -5.95 20.43 7.72
CA SER A 52 -5.38 20.53 9.06
C SER A 52 -5.91 19.31 9.81
N VAL A 53 -5.23 18.17 9.68
CA VAL A 53 -5.41 17.05 10.57
C VAL A 53 -4.80 17.56 11.87
N ALA A 54 -5.67 18.10 12.71
CA ALA A 54 -5.32 18.36 14.10
C ALA A 54 -4.61 17.11 14.61
N LEU A 55 -3.40 17.30 15.14
CA LEU A 55 -2.66 16.19 15.72
C LEU A 55 -3.56 15.51 16.75
N PRO A 56 -3.79 14.19 16.61
CA PRO A 56 -4.64 13.49 17.56
C PRO A 56 -4.01 13.63 18.95
N ALA A 57 -4.85 13.93 19.93
CA ALA A 57 -4.43 14.17 21.31
C ALA A 57 -3.57 12.99 21.83
N PRO A 58 -2.66 13.24 22.79
CA PRO A 58 -1.90 12.17 23.41
C PRO A 58 -2.83 11.09 23.95
N ALA A 59 -2.55 9.83 23.60
CA ALA A 59 -3.42 8.70 23.91
C ALA A 59 -3.40 8.40 25.42
N PRO A 60 -4.56 8.14 26.06
CA PRO A 60 -4.61 7.56 27.41
C PRO A 60 -3.90 6.20 27.46
N ALA A 61 -3.43 5.82 28.66
CA ALA A 61 -2.75 4.55 28.89
C ALA A 61 -3.55 3.35 28.34
N ALA A 62 -2.83 2.44 27.68
CA ALA A 62 -3.36 1.28 26.96
C ALA A 62 -4.27 0.41 27.83
N LYS A 63 -5.54 0.28 27.44
CA LYS A 63 -6.43 -0.78 27.98
C LYS A 63 -6.40 -1.97 27.01
N PRO A 64 -6.31 -3.22 27.50
CA PRO A 64 -6.31 -4.41 26.63
C PRO A 64 -7.58 -4.53 25.78
N ASP A 65 -8.70 -3.96 26.23
CA ASP A 65 -10.00 -3.96 25.55
C ASP A 65 -10.37 -2.59 24.92
N GLY A 66 -9.40 -1.68 24.78
CA GLY A 66 -9.61 -0.36 24.18
C GLY A 66 -9.50 -0.37 22.66
N VAL A 67 -10.09 0.64 22.00
CA VAL A 67 -9.92 0.85 20.55
C VAL A 67 -8.44 1.03 20.25
N ALA A 68 -7.97 0.31 19.23
CA ALA A 68 -6.57 0.25 18.85
C ALA A 68 -6.40 0.29 17.34
N VAL A 69 -5.16 0.47 16.89
CA VAL A 69 -4.78 0.30 15.48
C VAL A 69 -3.58 -0.62 15.39
N ASP A 70 -3.55 -1.45 14.35
CA ASP A 70 -2.41 -2.29 14.01
C ASP A 70 -1.72 -1.68 12.79
N LEU A 71 -0.40 -1.48 12.87
CA LEU A 71 0.41 -0.87 11.81
C LEU A 71 1.04 -1.94 10.90
N SER A 72 1.99 -2.68 11.47
CA SER A 72 2.87 -3.58 10.74
C SER A 72 2.93 -4.94 11.45
N THR A 73 3.10 -6.03 10.69
CA THR A 73 3.19 -7.40 11.22
C THR A 73 4.51 -8.04 10.84
N PHE A 74 5.21 -8.63 11.80
CA PHE A 74 6.57 -9.16 11.67
C PHE A 74 6.68 -10.60 12.16
N ALA A 75 7.71 -11.31 11.74
CA ALA A 75 7.98 -12.67 12.22
C ALA A 75 8.49 -12.71 13.67
N SER A 76 9.06 -11.60 14.16
CA SER A 76 9.71 -11.52 15.47
C SER A 76 9.48 -10.18 16.13
N GLU A 77 9.45 -10.17 17.47
CA GLU A 77 9.30 -8.95 18.26
C GLU A 77 10.48 -7.99 18.11
N ALA A 78 11.70 -8.50 17.93
CA ALA A 78 12.87 -7.66 17.69
C ALA A 78 12.72 -6.81 16.41
N THR A 79 12.25 -7.41 15.31
CA THR A 79 11.98 -6.68 14.07
C THR A 79 10.85 -5.67 14.23
N ALA A 80 9.82 -6.02 14.99
CA ALA A 80 8.73 -5.12 15.30
C ALA A 80 9.18 -3.89 16.12
N ARG A 81 10.09 -4.07 17.08
CA ARG A 81 10.71 -2.96 17.84
C ARG A 81 11.51 -2.04 16.92
N SER A 82 12.37 -2.60 16.09
CA SER A 82 13.16 -1.81 15.14
C SER A 82 12.30 -1.02 14.16
N ASP A 83 11.22 -1.63 13.66
CA ASP A 83 10.24 -0.92 12.83
C ASP A 83 9.59 0.23 13.60
N TRP A 84 9.16 0.00 14.84
CA TRP A 84 8.58 1.06 15.67
C TRP A 84 9.53 2.24 15.87
N ASP A 85 10.81 1.99 16.17
CA ASP A 85 11.82 3.05 16.28
C ASP A 85 11.99 3.83 14.98
N HIS A 86 11.92 3.15 13.83
CA HIS A 86 11.93 3.79 12.52
C HIS A 86 10.67 4.64 12.29
N LEU A 87 9.49 4.11 12.60
CA LEU A 87 8.22 4.82 12.49
C LEU A 87 8.21 6.08 13.37
N LYS A 88 8.75 6.02 14.58
CA LYS A 88 8.88 7.20 15.46
C LYS A 88 9.76 8.30 14.86
N LYS A 89 10.77 7.95 14.07
CA LYS A 89 11.63 8.94 13.40
C LYS A 89 10.90 9.59 12.22
N VAL A 90 10.18 8.80 11.43
CA VAL A 90 9.49 9.27 10.20
C VAL A 90 8.17 9.98 10.51
N PHE A 91 7.42 9.49 11.49
CA PHE A 91 6.08 9.96 11.87
C PHE A 91 6.04 10.65 13.23
N GLY A 92 7.19 11.08 13.76
CA GLY A 92 7.37 11.57 15.13
C GLY A 92 6.23 12.40 15.71
N PRO A 93 5.76 13.47 15.04
CA PRO A 93 4.62 14.24 15.54
C PRO A 93 3.35 13.42 15.69
N LEU A 94 3.00 12.60 14.69
CA LEU A 94 1.78 11.77 14.69
C LEU A 94 1.82 10.67 15.76
N LEU A 95 3.02 10.16 16.07
CA LEU A 95 3.25 9.10 17.06
C LEU A 95 3.68 9.65 18.43
N ALA A 96 3.73 10.98 18.61
CA ALA A 96 4.21 11.59 19.83
C ALA A 96 3.33 11.19 21.03
N GLY A 97 3.98 10.78 22.12
CA GLY A 97 3.29 10.35 23.35
C GLY A 97 2.51 9.04 23.23
N ARG A 98 2.64 8.31 22.10
CA ARG A 98 2.03 6.99 21.92
C ARG A 98 3.07 5.91 22.16
N GLU A 99 2.64 4.82 22.79
CA GLU A 99 3.48 3.68 23.09
C GLU A 99 2.91 2.42 22.42
N PRO A 100 3.74 1.60 21.75
CA PRO A 100 3.26 0.44 21.05
C PRO A 100 3.10 -0.74 22.01
N VAL A 101 2.24 -1.66 21.62
CA VAL A 101 2.14 -3.00 22.19
C VAL A 101 2.51 -3.99 21.08
N PHE A 102 3.41 -4.91 21.38
CA PHE A 102 3.80 -5.97 20.45
C PHE A 102 2.87 -7.17 20.65
N ALA A 103 1.82 -7.24 19.84
CA ALA A 103 0.76 -8.22 20.00
C ALA A 103 1.04 -9.49 19.16
N PRO A 104 1.15 -10.69 19.76
CA PRO A 104 1.24 -11.94 19.01
C PRO A 104 -0.08 -12.23 18.29
N ARG A 105 0.02 -12.62 17.02
CA ARG A 105 -1.10 -12.91 16.13
C ARG A 105 -0.82 -14.23 15.39
N PRO A 106 -1.52 -15.32 15.73
CA PRO A 106 -1.41 -16.57 14.99
C PRO A 106 -2.02 -16.40 13.61
N ARG A 107 -1.36 -16.94 12.59
CA ARG A 107 -1.92 -17.07 11.25
C ARG A 107 -2.75 -18.34 11.21
N SER A 108 -4.04 -18.19 10.91
CA SER A 108 -5.00 -19.32 10.90
C SER A 108 -4.65 -20.43 9.91
N SER A 109 -3.91 -20.12 8.84
CA SER A 109 -3.60 -21.09 7.79
C SER A 109 -2.48 -22.06 8.13
N ASP A 110 -1.53 -21.69 8.99
CA ASP A 110 -0.32 -22.48 9.24
C ASP A 110 0.14 -22.49 10.71
N GLY A 111 -0.62 -21.85 11.60
CA GLY A 111 -0.31 -21.79 13.03
C GLY A 111 0.90 -20.92 13.40
N ARG A 112 1.60 -20.32 12.45
CA ARG A 112 2.75 -19.46 12.74
C ARG A 112 2.29 -18.20 13.45
N VAL A 113 3.01 -17.82 14.51
CA VAL A 113 2.72 -16.60 15.26
C VAL A 113 3.56 -15.46 14.71
N PHE A 114 2.90 -14.36 14.41
CA PHE A 114 3.52 -13.11 13.98
C PHE A 114 3.32 -12.05 15.04
N THR A 115 4.27 -11.14 15.20
CA THR A 115 4.17 -10.01 16.11
C THR A 115 3.64 -8.80 15.35
N THR A 116 2.52 -8.24 15.78
CA THR A 116 1.96 -7.00 15.22
C THR A 116 2.30 -5.81 16.09
N VAL A 117 2.68 -4.70 15.48
CA VAL A 117 2.83 -3.40 16.16
C VAL A 117 1.43 -2.80 16.32
N ARG A 118 0.93 -2.79 17.56
CA ARG A 118 -0.37 -2.23 17.92
C ARG A 118 -0.18 -0.91 18.66
N ILE A 119 -0.95 0.10 18.31
CA ILE A 119 -1.08 1.32 19.11
C ILE A 119 -2.47 1.30 19.76
N PRO A 120 -2.57 1.19 21.08
CA PRO A 120 -3.83 1.31 21.81
C PRO A 120 -4.15 2.77 22.19
N GLY A 121 -5.30 2.97 22.83
CA GLY A 121 -5.63 4.24 23.50
C GLY A 121 -6.38 5.23 22.63
N PHE A 122 -7.17 4.78 21.66
CA PHE A 122 -8.12 5.64 20.95
C PHE A 122 -9.43 5.71 21.72
N ALA A 123 -10.11 6.86 21.68
CA ALA A 123 -11.40 7.06 22.34
C ALA A 123 -12.50 6.24 21.67
N ASP A 124 -12.47 6.19 20.34
CA ASP A 124 -13.47 5.55 19.50
C ASP A 124 -12.89 5.13 18.14
N ARG A 125 -13.69 4.39 17.37
CA ARG A 125 -13.29 3.88 16.06
C ARG A 125 -13.05 4.99 15.03
N ASP A 126 -13.81 6.08 15.08
CA ASP A 126 -13.63 7.23 14.18
C ASP A 126 -12.29 7.95 14.42
N GLU A 127 -11.84 8.05 15.67
CA GLU A 127 -10.50 8.54 15.99
C GLU A 127 -9.40 7.62 15.42
N ALA A 128 -9.53 6.30 15.63
CA ALA A 128 -8.61 5.30 15.09
C ALA A 128 -8.58 5.32 13.55
N GLU A 129 -9.73 5.49 12.90
CA GLU A 129 -9.84 5.61 11.45
C GLU A 129 -9.18 6.87 10.91
N ARG A 130 -9.37 8.02 11.56
CA ARG A 130 -8.68 9.28 11.20
C ARG A 130 -7.18 9.15 11.34
N PHE A 131 -6.70 8.54 12.41
CA PHE A 131 -5.28 8.25 12.62
C PHE A 131 -4.72 7.35 11.51
N CYS A 132 -5.40 6.23 11.20
CA CYS A 132 -4.97 5.34 10.13
C CYS A 132 -5.00 6.02 8.76
N LYS A 133 -5.96 6.91 8.50
CA LYS A 133 -6.00 7.69 7.26
C LYS A 133 -4.76 8.58 7.11
N ALA A 134 -4.33 9.24 8.18
CA ALA A 134 -3.12 10.07 8.17
C ALA A 134 -1.83 9.26 7.88
N LEU A 135 -1.74 8.04 8.41
CA LEU A 135 -0.62 7.13 8.14
C LEU A 135 -0.64 6.58 6.70
N ARG A 136 -1.80 6.09 6.24
CA ARG A 136 -1.96 5.54 4.89
C ARG A 136 -1.74 6.59 3.80
N ALA A 137 -2.09 7.84 4.06
CA ALA A 137 -1.79 8.96 3.15
C ALA A 137 -0.28 9.19 2.93
N ARG A 138 0.56 8.62 3.79
CA ARG A 138 2.03 8.67 3.71
C ARG A 138 2.65 7.30 3.39
N GLY A 139 1.84 6.36 2.91
CA GLY A 139 2.28 5.02 2.51
C GLY A 139 2.49 4.03 3.65
N GLN A 140 2.07 4.34 4.88
CA GLN A 140 2.21 3.42 6.01
C GLN A 140 0.96 2.55 6.18
N GLU A 141 1.12 1.23 6.37
CA GLU A 141 -0.02 0.34 6.65
C GLU A 141 -0.62 0.68 8.03
N CYS A 142 -1.96 0.69 8.10
CA CYS A 142 -2.68 0.88 9.35
C CYS A 142 -4.10 0.32 9.24
N ARG A 143 -4.52 -0.45 10.24
CA ARG A 143 -5.89 -1.00 10.37
C ARG A 143 -6.46 -0.79 11.78
N PRO A 144 -7.64 -0.16 11.91
CA PRO A 144 -8.39 -0.12 13.17
C PRO A 144 -8.76 -1.52 13.69
N ARG A 145 -8.85 -1.67 15.01
CA ARG A 145 -9.22 -2.90 15.72
C ARG A 145 -10.35 -2.67 16.70
#